data_AF-A0AAJ2URU6-F1
#
_entry.id   AF-A0AAJ2URU6-F1
#
_cell.length_a   1.000
_cell.length_b   1.000
_cell.length_c   1.000
_cell.angle_alpha   90.00
_cell.angle_beta   90.00
_cell.angle_gamma   90.00
#
_symmetry.space_group_name_H-M   'P 1'
#
loop_
_entity.id
_entity.type
_entity.pdbx_description
1 polymer ?
#
loop_
_entity_poly.entity_id
_entity_poly.type
_entity_poly.pdbx_seq_one_letter_code
_entity_poly.pdbx_strand_id
1 'polypeptide(L)'
;MRWGGDSDYQVWARTLDRWADGEQSGSLHLPPLSAEDLPADTWQRLLARIAAAVDRRLQSGLDLMVREVNDATDEFSVGRALTRGRDVLRSVRSVITHTSLPADFRRRMASLMDDHTHRLQEELERGVRSLLADGADPHAVEIRRRTLRDNPLTAVLSEPSAPPPVGWYEPTGGRRIVTPD
;
A
#
# COMPACT_ATOMS: atom_id res chain seq x y z
N MET A 1 23.48 -27.96 -5.72
CA MET A 1 22.76 -27.57 -6.96
C MET A 1 21.82 -26.44 -6.61
N ARG A 2 22.03 -25.26 -7.18
CA ARG A 2 21.43 -23.98 -6.76
C ARG A 2 20.66 -23.40 -7.95
N TRP A 3 19.33 -23.59 -7.96
CA TRP A 3 18.43 -23.13 -9.04
C TRP A 3 17.10 -22.56 -8.50
N GLY A 4 17.07 -22.06 -7.26
CA GLY A 4 15.88 -21.43 -6.65
C GLY A 4 15.87 -19.90 -6.80
N GLY A 5 16.94 -19.22 -6.39
CA GLY A 5 16.95 -17.76 -6.24
C GLY A 5 16.70 -16.95 -7.53
N ASP A 6 17.20 -17.41 -8.69
CA ASP A 6 16.98 -16.69 -9.96
C ASP A 6 15.54 -16.87 -10.48
N SER A 7 14.91 -18.01 -10.16
CA SER A 7 13.48 -18.28 -10.41
C SER A 7 12.61 -17.38 -9.54
N ASP A 8 12.91 -17.29 -8.25
CA ASP A 8 12.07 -16.56 -7.29
C ASP A 8 12.14 -15.04 -7.50
N TYR A 9 13.32 -14.51 -7.83
CA TYR A 9 13.47 -13.12 -8.26
C TYR A 9 12.63 -12.81 -9.51
N GLN A 10 12.63 -13.68 -10.53
CA GLN A 10 11.86 -13.47 -11.75
C GLN A 10 10.33 -13.55 -11.51
N VAL A 11 9.89 -14.40 -10.58
CA VAL A 11 8.49 -14.45 -10.15
C VAL A 11 8.10 -13.16 -9.45
N TRP A 12 8.93 -12.66 -8.54
CA TRP A 12 8.71 -11.37 -7.89
C TRP A 12 8.68 -10.22 -8.89
N ALA A 13 9.67 -10.12 -9.78
CA ALA A 13 9.77 -9.05 -10.76
C ALA A 13 8.52 -8.97 -11.66
N ARG A 14 8.11 -10.10 -12.25
CA ARG A 14 6.91 -10.15 -13.12
C ARG A 14 5.60 -9.89 -12.39
N THR A 15 5.52 -10.30 -11.12
CA THR A 15 4.31 -10.07 -10.31
C THR A 15 4.22 -8.59 -9.94
N LEU A 16 5.33 -7.97 -9.56
CA LEU A 16 5.40 -6.53 -9.27
C LEU A 16 5.07 -5.68 -10.48
N ASP A 17 5.54 -6.04 -11.68
CA ASP A 17 5.22 -5.27 -12.90
C ASP A 17 3.73 -5.26 -13.20
N ARG A 18 3.11 -6.46 -13.31
CA ARG A 18 1.67 -6.58 -13.59
C ARG A 18 0.82 -5.91 -12.51
N TRP A 19 1.24 -6.00 -11.26
CA TRP A 19 0.58 -5.30 -10.17
C TRP A 19 0.71 -3.78 -10.28
N ALA A 20 1.91 -3.27 -10.59
CA ALA A 20 2.16 -1.85 -10.75
C ALA A 20 1.34 -1.25 -11.89
N ASP A 21 1.15 -1.99 -12.97
CA ASP A 21 0.35 -1.61 -14.13
C ASP A 21 -1.17 -1.79 -13.88
N GLY A 22 -1.54 -2.33 -12.72
CA GLY A 22 -2.92 -2.41 -12.25
C GLY A 22 -3.73 -3.60 -12.74
N GLU A 23 -3.09 -4.57 -13.41
CA GLU A 23 -3.72 -5.81 -13.85
C GLU A 23 -4.22 -6.66 -12.66
N GLN A 24 -3.61 -6.48 -11.48
CA GLN A 24 -3.99 -7.15 -10.25
C GLN A 24 -4.51 -6.15 -9.22
N SER A 25 -5.73 -6.41 -8.74
CA SER A 25 -6.38 -5.67 -7.67
C SER A 25 -6.44 -6.56 -6.42
N GLY A 26 -6.00 -6.05 -5.27
CA GLY A 26 -6.06 -6.78 -3.99
C GLY A 26 -4.71 -7.20 -3.41
N SER A 27 -4.72 -8.22 -2.55
CA SER A 27 -3.55 -8.75 -1.85
C SER A 27 -2.66 -9.50 -2.83
N LEU A 28 -1.39 -9.09 -2.97
CA LEU A 28 -0.44 -9.86 -3.77
C LEU A 28 -0.10 -11.16 -3.05
N HIS A 29 -0.15 -12.26 -3.80
CA HIS A 29 0.47 -13.52 -3.41
C HIS A 29 1.91 -13.53 -3.92
N LEU A 30 2.84 -13.03 -3.10
CA LEU A 30 4.27 -13.12 -3.37
C LEU A 30 4.86 -14.35 -2.65
N PRO A 31 5.71 -15.15 -3.31
CA PRO A 31 6.36 -16.26 -2.64
C PRO A 31 7.30 -15.72 -1.55
N PRO A 32 7.41 -16.40 -0.41
CA PRO A 32 8.32 -15.99 0.66
C PRO A 32 9.77 -16.02 0.14
N LEU A 33 10.51 -14.95 0.39
CA LEU A 33 11.93 -14.82 0.09
C LEU A 33 12.72 -14.62 1.39
N SER A 34 13.83 -15.34 1.55
CA SER A 34 14.85 -15.03 2.56
C SER A 34 15.95 -14.17 1.95
N ALA A 35 16.55 -13.29 2.76
CA ALA A 35 17.71 -12.51 2.35
C ALA A 35 18.94 -13.39 2.04
N GLU A 36 18.96 -14.63 2.54
CA GLU A 36 20.01 -15.62 2.29
C GLU A 36 19.87 -16.32 0.92
N ASP A 37 18.68 -16.24 0.31
CA ASP A 37 18.37 -16.92 -0.95
C ASP A 37 18.90 -16.17 -2.18
N LEU A 38 19.21 -14.88 -2.02
CA LEU A 38 19.66 -13.99 -3.09
C LEU A 38 21.05 -13.40 -2.81
N PRO A 39 21.90 -13.24 -3.84
CA PRO A 39 23.09 -12.41 -3.73
C PRO A 39 22.73 -10.97 -3.30
N ALA A 40 23.62 -10.31 -2.54
CA ALA A 40 23.38 -8.96 -2.01
C ALA A 40 22.97 -7.96 -3.10
N ASP A 41 23.63 -7.98 -4.27
CA ASP A 41 23.30 -7.11 -5.40
C ASP A 41 21.90 -7.37 -5.94
N THR A 42 21.49 -8.65 -6.03
CA THR A 42 20.15 -9.04 -6.49
C THR A 42 19.09 -8.60 -5.48
N TRP A 43 19.38 -8.68 -4.18
CA TRP A 43 18.50 -8.17 -3.13
C TRP A 43 18.31 -6.66 -3.23
N GLN A 44 19.38 -5.89 -3.44
CA GLN A 44 19.29 -4.44 -3.63
C GLN A 44 18.46 -4.06 -4.86
N ARG A 45 18.66 -4.78 -5.99
CA ARG A 45 17.83 -4.58 -7.20
C ARG A 45 16.37 -4.90 -6.94
N LEU A 46 16.07 -5.94 -6.18
CA LEU A 46 14.70 -6.28 -5.81
C LEU A 46 14.05 -5.16 -4.97
N LEU A 47 14.73 -4.64 -3.95
CA LEU A 47 14.22 -3.52 -3.14
C LEU A 47 13.97 -2.27 -3.98
N ALA A 48 14.89 -1.94 -4.91
CA ALA A 48 14.70 -0.83 -5.83
C ALA A 48 13.50 -1.05 -6.76
N ARG A 49 13.30 -2.28 -7.26
CA ARG A 49 12.15 -2.63 -8.09
C ARG A 49 10.83 -2.54 -7.33
N ILE A 50 10.80 -2.97 -6.07
CA ILE A 50 9.63 -2.84 -5.20
C ILE A 50 9.29 -1.35 -5.02
N ALA A 51 10.27 -0.51 -4.70
CA ALA A 51 10.04 0.93 -4.54
C ALA A 51 9.49 1.56 -5.83
N ALA A 52 10.05 1.22 -6.99
CA ALA A 52 9.58 1.73 -8.29
C ALA A 52 8.17 1.24 -8.65
N ALA A 53 7.86 -0.03 -8.37
CA ALA A 53 6.53 -0.59 -8.59
C ALA A 53 5.46 0.08 -7.70
N VAL A 54 5.81 0.31 -6.43
CA VAL A 54 4.95 1.02 -5.47
C VAL A 54 4.67 2.45 -5.93
N ASP A 55 5.72 3.19 -6.29
CA ASP A 55 5.59 4.57 -6.77
C ASP A 55 4.68 4.66 -8.00
N ARG A 56 4.89 3.78 -9.00
CA ARG A 56 4.04 3.73 -10.20
C ARG A 56 2.58 3.41 -9.88
N ARG A 57 2.34 2.42 -9.00
CA ARG A 57 0.98 2.02 -8.62
C ARG A 57 0.24 3.13 -7.89
N LEU A 58 0.95 3.83 -6.99
CA LEU A 58 0.41 4.97 -6.26
C LEU A 58 0.09 6.12 -7.23
N GLN A 59 1.04 6.54 -8.05
CA GLN A 59 0.84 7.63 -9.00
C GLN A 59 -0.36 7.35 -9.92
N SER A 60 -0.33 6.23 -10.65
CA SER A 60 -1.41 5.90 -11.60
C SER A 60 -2.78 5.75 -10.94
N GLY A 61 -2.85 5.10 -9.77
CA GLY A 61 -4.10 4.87 -9.07
C GLY A 61 -4.68 6.14 -8.43
N LEU A 62 -3.83 6.97 -7.83
CA LEU A 62 -4.25 8.19 -7.15
C LEU A 62 -4.52 9.33 -8.14
N ASP A 63 -3.79 9.42 -9.24
CA ASP A 63 -4.08 10.37 -10.33
C ASP A 63 -5.46 10.09 -10.93
N LEU A 64 -5.78 8.82 -11.17
CA LEU A 64 -7.11 8.42 -11.63
C LEU A 64 -8.18 8.80 -10.60
N MET A 65 -7.95 8.51 -9.32
CA MET A 65 -8.88 8.90 -8.25
C MET A 65 -9.11 10.42 -8.22
N VAL A 66 -8.04 11.23 -8.24
CA VAL A 66 -8.15 12.70 -8.20
C VAL A 66 -8.93 13.20 -9.41
N ARG A 67 -8.63 12.68 -10.60
CA ARG A 67 -9.38 13.00 -11.82
C ARG A 67 -10.87 12.68 -11.66
N GLU A 68 -11.20 11.49 -11.18
CA GLU A 68 -12.60 11.09 -10.99
C GLU A 68 -13.32 11.93 -9.93
N VAL A 69 -12.64 12.34 -8.86
CA VAL A 69 -13.21 13.26 -7.86
C VAL A 69 -13.53 14.61 -8.48
N ASN A 70 -12.64 15.13 -9.33
CA ASN A 70 -12.81 16.42 -10.01
C ASN A 70 -13.89 16.36 -11.11
N ASP A 71 -13.96 15.26 -11.86
CA ASP A 71 -14.94 15.05 -12.94
C ASP A 71 -16.34 14.68 -12.39
N ALA A 72 -16.44 14.23 -11.13
CA ALA A 72 -17.69 13.79 -10.53
C ALA A 72 -18.70 14.94 -10.34
N THR A 73 -19.89 14.78 -10.92
CA THR A 73 -21.02 15.70 -10.77
C THR A 73 -21.86 15.47 -9.53
N ASP A 74 -21.67 14.34 -8.85
CA ASP A 74 -22.47 13.89 -7.71
C ASP A 74 -21.60 13.24 -6.62
N GLU A 75 -22.12 13.20 -5.40
CA GLU A 75 -21.40 12.76 -4.20
C GLU A 75 -21.16 11.24 -4.19
N PHE A 76 -22.03 10.47 -4.82
CA PHE A 76 -21.88 9.03 -4.89
C PHE A 76 -20.69 8.65 -5.76
N SER A 77 -20.51 9.34 -6.88
CA SER A 77 -19.34 9.22 -7.74
C SER A 77 -18.04 9.60 -7.00
N VAL A 78 -18.07 10.66 -6.18
CA VAL A 78 -16.95 11.04 -5.30
C VAL A 78 -16.62 9.95 -4.29
N GLY A 79 -17.62 9.47 -3.55
CA GLY A 79 -17.44 8.40 -2.56
C GLY A 79 -16.87 7.13 -3.18
N ARG A 80 -17.31 6.78 -4.41
CA ARG A 80 -16.76 5.65 -5.16
C ARG A 80 -15.30 5.86 -5.55
N ALA A 81 -14.93 7.05 -6.03
CA ALA A 81 -13.55 7.38 -6.36
C ALA A 81 -12.65 7.27 -5.13
N LEU A 82 -13.04 7.88 -4.00
CA LEU A 82 -12.30 7.79 -2.72
C LEU A 82 -12.16 6.35 -2.22
N THR A 83 -13.20 5.53 -2.39
CA THR A 83 -13.13 4.09 -2.05
C THR A 83 -12.09 3.37 -2.88
N ARG A 84 -12.04 3.61 -4.19
CA ARG A 84 -11.00 3.05 -5.07
C ARG A 84 -9.61 3.54 -4.70
N GLY A 85 -9.47 4.81 -4.33
CA GLY A 85 -8.23 5.36 -3.77
C GLY A 85 -7.77 4.57 -2.54
N ARG A 86 -8.66 4.32 -1.57
CA ARG A 86 -8.35 3.49 -0.39
C ARG A 86 -7.93 2.07 -0.75
N ASP A 87 -8.54 1.47 -1.77
CA ASP A 87 -8.16 0.13 -2.22
C ASP A 87 -6.75 0.09 -2.81
N VAL A 88 -6.35 1.12 -3.57
CA VAL A 88 -4.97 1.30 -4.04
C VAL A 88 -4.01 1.41 -2.85
N LEU A 89 -4.31 2.28 -1.88
CA LEU A 89 -3.48 2.49 -0.69
C LEU A 89 -3.34 1.18 0.12
N ARG A 90 -4.42 0.41 0.27
CA ARG A 90 -4.42 -0.89 0.97
C ARG A 90 -3.57 -1.93 0.24
N SER A 91 -3.69 -1.99 -1.09
CA SER A 91 -2.89 -2.90 -1.91
C SER A 91 -1.40 -2.57 -1.79
N VAL A 92 -1.03 -1.30 -1.86
CA VAL A 92 0.35 -0.84 -1.65
C VAL A 92 0.85 -1.18 -0.25
N ARG A 93 0.05 -0.93 0.79
CA ARG A 93 0.40 -1.27 2.18
C ARG A 93 0.73 -2.76 2.32
N SER A 94 -0.03 -3.65 1.68
CA SER A 94 0.22 -5.10 1.72
C SER A 94 1.57 -5.51 1.14
N VAL A 95 2.06 -4.80 0.12
CA VAL A 95 3.38 -5.07 -0.50
C VAL A 95 4.49 -4.58 0.41
N ILE A 96 4.42 -3.34 0.90
CA ILE A 96 5.50 -2.73 1.69
C ILE A 96 5.62 -3.32 3.10
N THR A 97 4.57 -3.95 3.63
CA THR A 97 4.60 -4.65 4.92
C THR A 97 4.87 -6.15 4.80
N HIS A 98 5.12 -6.67 3.59
CA HIS A 98 5.33 -8.10 3.35
C HIS A 98 6.50 -8.67 4.17
N THR A 99 6.30 -9.81 4.82
CA THR A 99 7.23 -10.37 5.83
C THR A 99 8.61 -10.73 5.29
N SER A 100 8.72 -11.02 4.00
CA SER A 100 10.00 -11.27 3.30
C SER A 100 10.89 -10.03 3.17
N LEU A 101 10.35 -8.83 3.40
CA LEU A 101 11.14 -7.60 3.31
C LEU A 101 11.92 -7.33 4.60
N PRO A 102 13.11 -6.73 4.54
CA PRO A 102 13.86 -6.35 5.73
C PRO A 102 13.05 -5.41 6.63
N ALA A 103 13.12 -5.60 7.95
CA ALA A 103 12.31 -4.83 8.90
C ALA A 103 12.52 -3.30 8.78
N ASP A 104 13.75 -2.85 8.53
CA ASP A 104 14.06 -1.43 8.29
C ASP A 104 13.39 -0.88 7.03
N PHE A 105 13.38 -1.67 5.95
CA PHE A 105 12.71 -1.30 4.70
C PHE A 105 11.21 -1.17 4.92
N ARG A 106 10.59 -2.16 5.59
CA ARG A 106 9.15 -2.13 5.91
C ARG A 106 8.78 -0.88 6.72
N ARG A 107 9.54 -0.59 7.79
CA ARG A 107 9.30 0.60 8.63
C ARG A 107 9.41 1.89 7.85
N ARG A 108 10.48 2.04 7.05
CA ARG A 108 10.71 3.26 6.28
C ARG A 108 9.62 3.48 5.23
N MET A 109 9.25 2.43 4.49
CA MET A 109 8.21 2.53 3.46
C MET A 109 6.84 2.78 4.07
N ALA A 110 6.50 2.15 5.20
CA ALA A 110 5.26 2.42 5.92
C ALA A 110 5.17 3.89 6.36
N SER A 111 6.23 4.44 6.97
CA SER A 111 6.25 5.86 7.36
C SER A 111 6.08 6.82 6.18
N LEU A 112 6.74 6.55 5.04
CA LEU A 112 6.59 7.38 3.84
C LEU A 112 5.17 7.31 3.27
N MET A 113 4.55 6.14 3.32
CA MET A 113 3.19 5.91 2.87
C MET A 113 2.16 6.63 3.75
N ASP A 114 2.36 6.58 5.07
CA ASP A 114 1.51 7.27 6.05
C ASP A 114 1.57 8.79 5.81
N ASP A 115 2.77 9.36 5.70
CA ASP A 115 2.99 10.78 5.40
C ASP A 115 2.34 11.20 4.06
N HIS A 116 2.49 10.38 3.02
CA HIS A 116 1.90 10.64 1.71
C HIS A 116 0.37 10.62 1.76
N THR A 117 -0.21 9.65 2.47
CA THR A 117 -1.67 9.53 2.65
C THR A 117 -2.24 10.74 3.36
N HIS A 118 -1.55 11.25 4.39
CA HIS A 118 -1.94 12.48 5.09
C HIS A 118 -1.89 13.71 4.16
N ARG A 119 -0.81 13.90 3.40
CA ARG A 119 -0.68 15.03 2.46
C ARG A 119 -1.76 15.01 1.40
N LEU A 120 -2.07 13.85 0.83
CA LEU A 120 -3.12 13.71 -0.18
C LEU A 120 -4.50 14.07 0.39
N GLN A 121 -4.81 13.63 1.61
CA GLN A 121 -6.06 14.01 2.29
C GLN A 121 -6.15 15.54 2.45
N GLU A 122 -5.06 16.19 2.90
CA GLU A 122 -5.01 17.64 3.06
C GLU A 122 -5.15 18.39 1.72
N GLU A 123 -4.59 17.86 0.63
CA GLU A 123 -4.71 18.41 -0.72
C GLU A 123 -6.14 18.35 -1.24
N LEU A 124 -6.83 17.22 -1.06
CA LEU A 124 -8.24 17.09 -1.41
C LEU A 124 -9.11 18.08 -0.64
N GLU A 125 -8.90 18.20 0.67
CA GLU A 125 -9.63 19.16 1.50
C GLU A 125 -9.33 20.62 1.12
N ARG A 126 -8.08 20.92 0.73
CA ARG A 126 -7.68 22.25 0.24
C ARG A 126 -8.34 22.57 -1.10
N GLY A 127 -8.41 21.60 -2.02
CA GLY A 127 -9.09 21.76 -3.30
C GLY A 127 -10.59 22.05 -3.13
N VAL A 128 -11.26 21.39 -2.18
CA VAL A 128 -12.67 21.71 -1.90
C VAL A 128 -12.83 23.10 -1.30
N ARG A 129 -11.89 23.56 -0.46
CA ARG A 129 -11.90 24.94 0.05
C ARG A 129 -11.70 25.99 -1.05
N SER A 130 -10.88 25.71 -2.08
CA SER A 130 -10.65 26.68 -3.17
C SER A 130 -11.89 26.87 -4.05
N LEU A 131 -12.76 25.87 -4.18
CA LEU A 131 -14.03 26.00 -4.94
C LEU A 131 -14.89 27.17 -4.46
N LEU A 132 -14.90 27.47 -3.16
CA LEU A 132 -15.61 28.64 -2.62
C LEU A 132 -14.98 29.96 -3.08
N ALA A 133 -13.64 30.02 -3.14
CA ALA A 133 -12.93 31.19 -3.64
C ALA A 133 -13.18 31.40 -5.15
N ASP A 134 -13.40 30.32 -5.89
CA ASP A 134 -13.71 30.31 -7.32
C ASP A 134 -15.20 30.59 -7.63
N GLY A 135 -16.02 30.83 -6.61
CA GLY A 135 -17.43 31.21 -6.75
C GLY A 135 -18.42 30.05 -6.91
N ALA A 136 -18.02 28.82 -6.53
CA ALA A 136 -18.94 27.69 -6.50
C ALA A 136 -20.06 27.87 -5.47
N ASP A 137 -21.18 27.17 -5.66
CA ASP A 137 -22.31 27.18 -4.73
C ASP A 137 -21.86 26.70 -3.32
N PRO A 138 -22.03 27.54 -2.27
CA PRO A 138 -21.68 27.17 -0.89
C PRO A 138 -22.34 25.88 -0.40
N HIS A 139 -23.57 25.59 -0.83
CA HIS A 139 -24.27 24.38 -0.40
C HIS A 139 -23.61 23.13 -1.00
N ALA A 140 -23.33 23.15 -2.31
CA ALA A 140 -22.62 22.09 -2.99
C ALA A 140 -21.21 21.85 -2.41
N VAL A 141 -20.49 22.91 -2.04
CA VAL A 141 -19.17 22.76 -1.39
C VAL A 141 -19.28 22.12 -0.02
N GLU A 142 -20.28 22.50 0.80
CA GLU A 142 -20.46 21.88 2.12
C GLU A 142 -20.79 20.39 2.01
N ILE A 143 -21.63 20.02 1.05
CA ILE A 143 -21.93 18.61 0.77
C ILE A 143 -20.65 17.87 0.37
N ARG A 144 -19.86 18.42 -0.57
CA ARG A 144 -18.59 17.82 -1.00
C ARG A 144 -17.61 17.65 0.18
N ARG A 145 -17.52 18.65 1.06
CA ARG A 145 -16.69 18.61 2.27
C ARG A 145 -17.15 17.52 3.22
N ARG A 146 -18.46 17.38 3.42
CA ARG A 146 -19.04 16.29 4.22
C ARG A 146 -18.71 14.93 3.61
N THR A 147 -18.84 14.75 2.30
CA THR A 147 -18.50 13.49 1.63
C THR A 147 -17.03 13.09 1.84
N LEU A 148 -16.08 14.04 1.75
CA LEU A 148 -14.67 13.79 2.04
C LEU A 148 -14.45 13.39 3.50
N ARG A 149 -15.13 14.06 4.44
CA ARG A 149 -15.03 13.77 5.87
C ARG A 149 -15.61 12.41 6.23
N ASP A 150 -16.70 12.01 5.57
CA ASP A 150 -17.36 10.73 5.77
C ASP A 150 -16.59 9.58 5.07
N ASN A 151 -15.71 9.90 4.11
CA ASN A 151 -14.89 8.94 3.36
C ASN A 151 -13.39 9.30 3.36
N PRO A 152 -12.74 9.41 4.53
CA PRO A 152 -11.35 9.85 4.59
C PRO A 152 -10.42 8.78 4.04
N LEU A 153 -9.43 9.19 3.24
CA LEU A 153 -8.40 8.27 2.72
C LEU A 153 -7.57 7.66 3.85
N THR A 154 -7.34 8.44 4.91
CA THR A 154 -6.60 8.04 6.11
C THR A 154 -7.25 6.89 6.89
N ALA A 155 -8.51 6.53 6.60
CA ALA A 155 -9.13 5.33 7.18
C ALA A 155 -8.30 4.06 6.94
N VAL A 156 -7.55 3.99 5.83
CA VAL A 156 -6.66 2.85 5.52
C VAL A 156 -5.51 2.67 6.51
N LEU A 157 -5.13 3.72 7.25
CA LEU A 157 -4.02 3.69 8.20
C LEU A 157 -4.42 3.00 9.51
N SER A 158 -5.69 3.15 9.90
CA SER A 158 -6.28 2.56 11.12
C SER A 158 -6.63 1.08 10.97
N GLU A 159 -6.64 0.54 9.75
CA GLU A 159 -6.87 -0.88 9.53
C GLU A 159 -5.64 -1.68 9.99
N PRO A 160 -5.80 -2.78 10.76
CA PRO A 160 -4.69 -3.63 11.11
C PRO A 160 -4.08 -4.23 9.83
N SER A 161 -2.77 -4.07 9.64
CA SER A 161 -2.04 -4.84 8.64
C SER A 161 -2.27 -6.32 8.94
N ALA A 162 -2.74 -7.10 7.96
CA ALA A 162 -3.12 -8.50 8.16
C ALA A 162 -2.05 -9.25 8.98
N PRO A 163 -2.45 -10.04 10.00
CA PRO A 163 -1.50 -10.80 10.79
C PRO A 163 -0.70 -11.72 9.86
N PRO A 164 0.60 -11.94 10.12
CA PRO A 164 1.37 -12.90 9.35
C PRO A 164 0.67 -14.28 9.42
N PRO A 165 0.64 -15.06 8.33
CA PRO A 165 0.03 -16.39 8.37
C PRO A 165 0.67 -17.20 9.50
N VAL A 166 -0.16 -17.77 10.36
CA VAL A 166 0.24 -18.57 11.52
C VAL A 166 1.01 -19.78 10.98
N GLY A 167 2.32 -19.82 11.20
CA GLY A 167 3.19 -20.87 10.66
C GLY A 167 4.67 -20.53 10.54
N TRP A 168 5.09 -19.28 10.76
CA TRP A 168 6.50 -18.88 10.71
C TRP A 168 7.19 -19.04 12.08
N TYR A 169 8.09 -20.02 12.12
CA TYR A 169 9.08 -20.40 13.13
C TYR A 169 9.30 -19.42 14.32
N GLU A 170 8.89 -19.83 15.53
CA GLU A 170 9.64 -19.53 16.75
C GLU A 170 10.81 -20.52 16.83
N PRO A 171 12.08 -20.10 16.93
CA PRO A 171 13.11 -21.00 17.43
C PRO A 171 12.74 -21.30 18.88
N THR A 172 12.26 -22.52 19.12
CA THR A 172 12.07 -23.07 20.47
C THR A 172 13.43 -23.14 21.16
N GLY A 173 13.81 -22.03 21.80
CA GLY A 173 14.86 -21.98 22.80
C GLY A 173 14.41 -22.78 24.01
N GLY A 174 14.81 -24.05 24.04
CA GLY A 174 14.33 -25.02 25.02
C GLY A 174 14.74 -24.71 26.46
N ARG A 175 13.92 -25.22 27.39
CA ARG A 175 14.45 -26.00 28.52
C ARG A 175 13.41 -27.01 28.98
N ARG A 176 13.61 -28.26 28.57
CA ARG A 176 12.95 -29.44 29.13
C ARG A 176 13.55 -29.64 30.53
N ILE A 177 12.84 -29.24 31.58
CA ILE A 177 13.19 -29.67 32.93
C ILE A 177 12.64 -31.09 33.05
N VAL A 178 13.53 -32.06 32.83
CA VAL A 178 13.31 -33.43 33.30
C VAL A 178 13.79 -33.44 34.74
N THR A 179 12.86 -33.54 35.69
CA THR A 179 13.18 -33.91 37.07
C THR A 179 13.15 -35.44 37.13
N PRO A 180 14.23 -36.12 37.53
CA PRO A 180 14.20 -37.56 37.80
C PRO A 180 13.75 -37.84 39.24
N ASP A 181 12.96 -38.91 39.38
CA ASP A 181 12.39 -39.62 40.55
C ASP A 181 11.67 -38.83 41.66
#